data_AF-A0A3M0XHW3-F1
#
_entry.id   AF-A0A3M0XHW3-F1
#
_cell.length_a   1.000
_cell.length_b   1.000
_cell.length_c   1.000
_cell.angle_alpha   90.00
_cell.angle_beta   90.00
_cell.angle_gamma   90.00
#
_symmetry.space_group_name_H-M   'P 1'
#
loop_
_entity.id
_entity.type
_entity.pdbx_description
1 polymer ?
#
loop_
_entity_poly.entity_id
_entity_poly.type
_entity_poly.pdbx_seq_one_letter_code
_entity_poly.pdbx_strand_id
1 'polypeptide(L)'
;MRIVTLALLVLLLALPSIACTIPYSTQVIDKTATLCVDVFYLDRPLVINESDVVLDCAGAVLKSWSGGSAVRIVGVENVTVRDCRIVSYDVGFEVSDSRRVFLEDNHLVKNKLGSRFFNTSDSATLNHDVSLLRSFDVADSRDNVLSLTNKRVSGSFCRVNFCNEDRNAIERFLVPKTSKEDMRAWLFESLGVKEPLKDWVFKFFTG
;
A
#
# COMPACT_ATOMS: atom_id res chain seq x y z
N MET A 1 34.68 23.44 -32.23
CA MET A 1 33.29 23.47 -31.72
C MET A 1 32.62 22.08 -31.58
N ARG A 2 33.37 20.96 -31.49
CA ARG A 2 32.82 19.60 -31.29
C ARG A 2 33.08 19.00 -29.89
N ILE A 3 33.97 19.60 -29.09
CA ILE A 3 34.34 19.11 -27.75
C ILE A 3 33.34 19.59 -26.68
N VAL A 4 32.73 20.76 -26.87
CA VAL A 4 31.73 21.34 -25.94
C VAL A 4 30.42 20.52 -25.92
N THR A 5 30.04 19.91 -27.05
CA THR A 5 28.83 19.09 -27.16
C THR A 5 28.97 17.72 -26.49
N LEU A 6 30.18 17.16 -26.37
CA LEU A 6 30.39 15.87 -25.71
C LEU A 6 30.33 15.99 -24.17
N ALA A 7 30.79 17.11 -23.61
CA ALA A 7 30.75 17.37 -22.17
C ALA A 7 29.31 17.60 -21.64
N LEU A 8 28.44 18.21 -22.45
CA LEU A 8 27.04 18.43 -22.09
C LEU A 8 26.21 17.13 -22.09
N LEU A 9 26.57 16.16 -22.93
CA LEU A 9 25.89 14.86 -23.01
C LEU A 9 26.24 13.94 -21.82
N VAL A 10 27.46 14.04 -21.28
CA VAL A 10 27.91 13.23 -20.12
C VAL A 10 27.28 13.72 -18.81
N LEU A 11 26.94 15.00 -18.70
CA LEU A 11 26.28 15.56 -17.49
C LEU A 11 24.79 15.16 -17.37
N LEU A 12 24.15 14.75 -18.47
CA LEU A 12 22.73 14.34 -18.50
C LEU A 12 22.51 12.86 -18.15
N LEU A 13 23.58 12.09 -17.94
CA LEU A 13 23.51 10.66 -17.58
C LEU A 13 23.84 10.37 -16.12
N ALA A 14 23.90 11.39 -15.26
CA ALA A 14 23.89 11.20 -13.81
C ALA A 14 22.49 10.73 -13.40
N LEU A 15 22.18 9.46 -13.69
CA LEU A 15 21.03 8.80 -13.11
C LEU A 15 21.20 8.92 -11.59
N PRO A 16 20.22 9.48 -10.87
CA PRO A 16 20.26 9.44 -9.42
C PRO A 16 20.31 7.96 -9.05
N SER A 17 21.46 7.50 -8.57
CA SER A 17 21.51 6.21 -7.88
C SER A 17 20.59 6.38 -6.70
N ILE A 18 19.40 5.78 -6.77
CA ILE A 18 18.46 5.76 -5.66
C ILE A 18 19.19 5.02 -4.56
N ALA A 19 19.78 5.79 -3.64
CA ALA A 19 20.52 5.24 -2.52
C ALA A 19 19.48 4.56 -1.64
N CYS A 20 19.64 3.25 -1.46
CA CYS A 20 18.79 2.52 -0.55
C CYS A 20 19.13 2.93 0.90
N THR A 21 18.14 2.83 1.78
CA THR A 21 18.26 3.17 3.20
C THR A 21 18.35 1.88 4.01
N ILE A 22 19.33 1.81 4.92
CA ILE A 22 19.43 0.72 5.88
C ILE A 22 18.52 1.04 7.06
N PRO A 23 17.49 0.23 7.33
CA PRO A 23 16.57 0.51 8.42
C PRO A 23 17.19 0.23 9.79
N TYR A 24 16.71 0.92 10.82
CA TYR A 24 17.05 0.64 12.21
C TYR A 24 15.83 0.73 13.13
N SER A 25 15.91 0.08 14.29
CA SER A 25 14.81 0.08 15.27
C SER A 25 14.40 1.51 15.62
N THR A 26 13.11 1.80 15.70
CA THR A 26 12.54 3.16 15.96
C THR A 26 12.84 4.21 14.89
N GLN A 27 13.29 3.82 13.70
CA GLN A 27 13.39 4.77 12.60
C GLN A 27 12.01 5.33 12.23
N VAL A 28 11.98 6.65 12.06
CA VAL A 28 10.85 7.36 11.48
C VAL A 28 11.08 7.48 9.97
N ILE A 29 10.08 7.12 9.17
CA ILE A 29 10.07 7.27 7.72
C ILE A 29 9.20 8.50 7.41
N ASP A 30 9.88 9.63 7.25
CA ASP A 30 9.30 10.96 7.01
C ASP A 30 9.31 11.37 5.54
N LYS A 31 9.86 10.52 4.67
CA LYS A 31 9.94 10.70 3.23
C LYS A 31 9.97 9.35 2.54
N THR A 32 9.62 9.35 1.24
CA THR A 32 9.76 8.18 0.38
C THR A 32 11.17 7.60 0.47
N ALA A 33 11.23 6.29 0.72
CA ALA A 33 12.48 5.57 0.93
C ALA A 33 12.39 4.18 0.30
N THR A 34 13.51 3.76 -0.30
CA THR A 34 13.73 2.37 -0.71
C THR A 34 14.70 1.72 0.26
N LEU A 35 14.36 0.59 0.86
CA LEU A 35 15.26 -0.13 1.75
C LEU A 35 16.31 -0.91 0.95
N CYS A 36 17.48 -1.12 1.56
CA CYS A 36 18.48 -2.00 0.98
C CYS A 36 18.01 -3.46 1.10
N VAL A 37 18.31 -4.30 0.11
CA VAL A 37 17.95 -5.72 0.16
C VAL A 37 18.86 -6.44 1.16
N ASP A 38 18.32 -6.73 2.35
CA ASP A 38 19.01 -7.52 3.38
C ASP A 38 17.98 -8.10 4.39
N VAL A 39 18.48 -8.74 5.44
CA VAL A 39 17.73 -9.15 6.63
C VAL A 39 18.02 -8.19 7.79
N PHE A 40 16.99 -7.44 8.21
CA PHE A 40 17.09 -6.47 9.29
C PHE A 40 16.35 -6.97 10.54
N TYR A 41 17.07 -6.99 11.66
CA TYR A 41 16.51 -7.33 12.96
C TYR A 41 16.04 -6.08 13.68
N LEU A 42 14.72 -5.88 13.72
CA LEU A 42 14.08 -4.68 14.26
C LEU A 42 13.11 -5.08 15.39
N ASP A 43 13.53 -4.89 16.63
CA ASP A 43 12.72 -5.18 17.83
C ASP A 43 11.69 -4.08 18.13
N ARG A 44 11.76 -2.96 17.40
CA ARG A 44 10.79 -1.85 17.43
C ARG A 44 10.37 -1.46 16.01
N PRO A 45 9.13 -1.00 15.80
CA PRO A 45 8.62 -0.75 14.47
C PRO A 45 9.35 0.37 13.74
N LEU A 46 9.32 0.28 12.41
CA LEU A 46 9.41 1.45 11.55
C LEU A 46 8.13 2.26 11.69
N VAL A 47 8.26 3.57 11.90
CA VAL A 47 7.11 4.46 12.10
C VAL A 47 6.96 5.38 10.90
N ILE A 48 5.82 5.32 10.22
CA ILE A 48 5.43 6.27 9.18
C ILE A 48 4.44 7.24 9.80
N ASN A 49 4.86 8.50 9.94
CA ASN A 49 4.08 9.58 10.53
C ASN A 49 3.99 10.82 9.63
N GLU A 50 4.46 10.70 8.38
CA GLU A 50 4.25 11.70 7.33
C GLU A 50 3.39 11.11 6.20
N SER A 51 2.61 11.99 5.57
CA SER A 51 1.76 11.67 4.42
C SER A 51 2.55 11.66 3.12
N ASP A 52 1.97 11.11 2.05
CA ASP A 52 2.57 11.07 0.71
C ASP A 52 3.92 10.32 0.67
N VAL A 53 4.05 9.29 1.52
CA VAL A 53 5.26 8.47 1.66
C VAL A 53 5.08 7.13 0.95
N VAL A 54 6.11 6.74 0.18
CA VAL A 54 6.27 5.37 -0.31
C VAL A 54 7.44 4.71 0.42
N LEU A 55 7.17 3.65 1.16
CA LEU A 55 8.18 2.74 1.70
C LEU A 55 8.27 1.50 0.80
N ASP A 56 9.32 1.44 0.00
CA ASP A 56 9.62 0.31 -0.86
C ASP A 56 10.68 -0.56 -0.20
N CYS A 57 10.34 -1.78 0.21
CA CYS A 57 11.31 -2.65 0.85
C CYS A 57 12.27 -3.33 -0.14
N ALA A 58 11.99 -3.30 -1.45
CA ALA A 58 12.78 -3.98 -2.48
C ALA A 58 13.09 -5.47 -2.15
N GLY A 59 12.17 -6.16 -1.46
CA GLY A 59 12.32 -7.54 -1.03
C GLY A 59 13.07 -7.74 0.30
N ALA A 60 13.40 -6.64 1.01
CA ALA A 60 14.03 -6.69 2.33
C ALA A 60 13.20 -7.49 3.34
N VAL A 61 13.90 -8.19 4.23
CA VAL A 61 13.31 -8.98 5.31
C VAL A 61 13.38 -8.21 6.61
N LEU A 62 12.22 -7.80 7.12
CA LEU A 62 12.07 -7.23 8.45
C LEU A 62 11.74 -8.36 9.42
N LYS A 63 12.56 -8.54 10.46
CA LYS A 63 12.41 -9.63 11.43
C LYS A 63 12.53 -9.14 12.86
N SER A 64 11.72 -9.70 13.77
CA SER A 64 11.78 -9.42 15.21
C SER A 64 12.05 -10.68 16.03
N TRP A 65 12.70 -10.50 17.18
CA TRP A 65 12.85 -11.52 18.22
C TRP A 65 11.92 -11.28 19.41
N SER A 66 11.56 -10.01 19.65
CA SER A 66 10.74 -9.60 20.79
C SER A 66 9.24 -9.49 20.50
N GLY A 67 8.82 -9.64 19.25
CA GLY A 67 7.43 -9.40 18.82
C GLY A 67 7.19 -7.93 18.45
N GLY A 68 6.06 -7.36 18.90
CA GLY A 68 5.64 -6.01 18.57
C GLY A 68 5.08 -5.85 17.15
N SER A 69 5.02 -4.62 16.65
CA SER A 69 4.60 -4.30 15.28
C SER A 69 5.84 -4.12 14.37
N ALA A 70 5.79 -4.55 13.11
CA ALA A 70 6.91 -4.35 12.18
C ALA A 70 6.92 -2.95 11.58
N VAL A 71 5.77 -2.53 11.04
CA VAL A 71 5.55 -1.20 10.47
C VAL A 71 4.29 -0.61 11.09
N ARG A 72 4.41 0.61 11.59
CA ARG A 72 3.32 1.37 12.21
C ARG A 72 3.03 2.64 11.42
N ILE A 73 1.79 2.81 10.99
CA ILE A 73 1.31 3.93 10.17
C ILE A 73 0.23 4.65 10.97
N VAL A 74 0.48 5.90 11.38
CA VAL A 74 -0.36 6.59 12.37
C VAL A 74 -0.68 8.01 11.94
N GLY A 75 -1.96 8.36 11.84
CA GLY A 75 -2.38 9.75 11.66
C GLY A 75 -2.04 10.35 10.30
N VAL A 76 -1.86 9.52 9.26
CA VAL A 76 -1.34 9.94 7.95
C VAL A 76 -2.25 9.56 6.80
N GLU A 77 -1.96 10.12 5.64
CA GLU A 77 -2.66 9.80 4.40
C GLU A 77 -1.75 9.54 3.21
N ASN A 78 -2.27 8.79 2.24
CA ASN A 78 -1.58 8.53 0.99
C ASN A 78 -0.21 7.84 1.20
N VAL A 79 -0.21 6.76 1.98
CA VAL A 79 0.99 5.99 2.29
C VAL A 79 0.96 4.68 1.52
N THR A 80 2.06 4.33 0.86
CA THR A 80 2.23 3.02 0.23
C THR A 80 3.37 2.26 0.88
N VAL A 81 3.15 1.01 1.27
CA VAL A 81 4.19 0.09 1.74
C VAL A 81 4.17 -1.16 0.90
N ARG A 82 5.31 -1.48 0.27
CA ARG A 82 5.38 -2.55 -0.73
C ARG A 82 6.63 -3.39 -0.71
N ASP A 83 6.50 -4.59 -1.25
CA ASP A 83 7.59 -5.56 -1.46
C ASP A 83 8.38 -5.89 -0.17
N CYS A 84 7.72 -5.87 0.98
CA CYS A 84 8.33 -6.19 2.26
C CYS A 84 8.11 -7.66 2.63
N ARG A 85 9.13 -8.30 3.23
CA ARG A 85 9.00 -9.61 3.89
C ARG A 85 9.01 -9.43 5.40
N ILE A 86 7.85 -9.58 6.04
CA ILE A 86 7.69 -9.30 7.48
C ILE A 86 7.57 -10.60 8.26
N VAL A 87 8.50 -10.85 9.18
CA VAL A 87 8.68 -12.15 9.83
C VAL A 87 8.72 -12.07 11.35
N SER A 88 7.91 -12.90 12.02
CA SER A 88 7.97 -13.13 13.48
C SER A 88 7.62 -11.93 14.37
N TYR A 89 6.71 -11.06 13.93
CA TYR A 89 6.14 -9.98 14.75
C TYR A 89 4.84 -10.41 15.46
N ASP A 90 4.41 -9.64 16.47
CA ASP A 90 3.05 -9.78 17.00
C ASP A 90 2.02 -9.26 15.99
N VAL A 91 2.34 -8.16 15.31
CA VAL A 91 1.54 -7.56 14.25
C VAL A 91 2.46 -7.23 13.07
N GLY A 92 2.13 -7.67 11.86
CA GLY A 92 2.90 -7.28 10.68
C GLY A 92 2.78 -5.79 10.39
N PHE A 93 1.56 -5.37 10.00
CA PHE A 93 1.23 -3.96 9.76
C PHE A 93 0.22 -3.46 10.79
N GLU A 94 0.51 -2.31 11.41
CA GLU A 94 -0.41 -1.63 12.32
C GLU A 94 -0.76 -0.26 11.74
N VAL A 95 -2.01 -0.10 11.29
CA VAL A 95 -2.55 1.12 10.70
C VAL A 95 -3.60 1.71 11.64
N SER A 96 -3.40 2.95 12.06
CA SER A 96 -4.32 3.65 12.96
C SER A 96 -4.58 5.09 12.53
N ASP A 97 -5.83 5.53 12.62
CA ASP A 97 -6.24 6.92 12.38
C ASP A 97 -5.74 7.47 11.03
N SER A 98 -5.75 6.62 9.99
CA SER A 98 -5.13 6.90 8.70
C SER A 98 -6.12 6.65 7.55
N ARG A 99 -5.85 7.23 6.38
CA ARG A 99 -6.67 7.01 5.18
C ARG A 99 -5.82 6.83 3.93
N ARG A 100 -6.32 6.12 2.92
CA ARG A 100 -5.58 5.89 1.67
C ARG A 100 -4.22 5.26 1.93
N VAL A 101 -4.20 4.19 2.73
CA VAL A 101 -3.00 3.39 3.00
C VAL A 101 -3.02 2.16 2.10
N PHE A 102 -1.94 1.93 1.36
CA PHE A 102 -1.83 0.85 0.39
C PHE A 102 -0.72 -0.11 0.81
N LEU A 103 -1.10 -1.34 1.16
CA LEU A 103 -0.20 -2.41 1.54
C LEU A 103 -0.20 -3.45 0.42
N GLU A 104 0.79 -3.40 -0.48
CA GLU A 104 0.81 -4.19 -1.71
C GLU A 104 2.03 -5.10 -1.85
N ASP A 105 1.81 -6.32 -2.34
CA ASP A 105 2.86 -7.30 -2.66
C ASP A 105 3.80 -7.60 -1.46
N ASN A 106 3.29 -7.50 -0.23
CA ASN A 106 4.05 -7.85 0.97
C ASN A 106 3.83 -9.32 1.35
N HIS A 107 4.84 -9.93 1.96
CA HIS A 107 4.85 -11.31 2.42
C HIS A 107 4.93 -11.36 3.95
N LEU A 108 3.81 -11.65 4.61
CA LEU A 108 3.68 -11.72 6.06
C LEU A 108 3.80 -13.18 6.52
N VAL A 109 4.88 -13.50 7.24
CA VAL A 109 5.23 -14.88 7.58
C VAL A 109 5.44 -15.06 9.08
N LYS A 110 4.69 -15.99 9.69
CA LYS A 110 4.83 -16.33 11.13
C LYS A 110 4.64 -15.15 12.08
N ASN A 111 3.89 -14.13 11.68
CA ASN A 111 3.42 -13.09 12.59
C ASN A 111 2.23 -13.63 13.41
N LYS A 112 1.96 -13.15 14.63
CA LYS A 112 0.74 -13.57 15.34
C LYS A 112 -0.49 -13.06 14.59
N LEU A 113 -0.49 -11.78 14.24
CA LEU A 113 -1.49 -11.10 13.42
C LEU A 113 -0.84 -10.55 12.15
N GLY A 114 -1.53 -10.70 11.01
CA GLY A 114 -1.10 -10.11 9.74
C GLY A 114 -1.12 -8.59 9.77
N SER A 115 -2.31 -8.02 9.62
CA SER A 115 -2.51 -6.57 9.63
C SER A 115 -3.61 -6.15 10.60
N ARG A 116 -3.39 -5.04 11.31
CA ARG A 116 -4.37 -4.38 12.18
C ARG A 116 -4.77 -3.04 11.59
N PHE A 117 -6.08 -2.81 11.51
CA PHE A 117 -6.69 -1.57 11.06
C PHE A 117 -7.57 -1.02 12.19
N PHE A 118 -7.28 0.19 12.65
CA PHE A 118 -8.05 0.90 13.67
C PHE A 118 -8.41 2.30 13.16
N ASN A 119 -9.69 2.66 13.13
CA ASN A 119 -10.14 3.96 12.60
C ASN A 119 -9.51 4.31 11.24
N THR A 120 -9.53 3.35 10.30
CA THR A 120 -8.88 3.46 8.99
C THR A 120 -9.92 3.42 7.86
N SER A 121 -9.77 4.27 6.84
CA SER A 121 -10.66 4.29 5.66
C SER A 121 -9.93 4.33 4.32
N ASP A 122 -10.68 3.98 3.26
CA ASP A 122 -10.26 4.14 1.85
C ASP A 122 -8.89 3.52 1.55
N SER A 123 -8.52 2.47 2.30
CA SER A 123 -7.22 1.83 2.25
C SER A 123 -7.32 0.47 1.58
N ALA A 124 -6.21 -0.05 1.07
CA ALA A 124 -6.20 -1.35 0.41
C ALA A 124 -5.05 -2.24 0.90
N THR A 125 -5.33 -3.53 0.98
CA THR A 125 -4.35 -4.58 1.24
C THR A 125 -4.47 -5.67 0.20
N LEU A 126 -3.36 -6.00 -0.46
CA LEU A 126 -3.20 -7.20 -1.29
C LEU A 126 -1.83 -7.80 -1.03
N ASN A 127 -1.81 -8.67 -0.04
CA ASN A 127 -0.60 -9.29 0.47
C ASN A 127 -0.71 -10.81 0.47
N HIS A 128 0.42 -11.47 0.60
CA HIS A 128 0.49 -12.87 0.96
C HIS A 128 0.61 -13.00 2.48
N ASP A 129 -0.31 -13.68 3.16
CA ASP A 129 -0.29 -13.80 4.62
C ASP A 129 -0.37 -15.26 5.10
N VAL A 130 0.64 -15.68 5.85
CA VAL A 130 0.70 -16.94 6.60
C VAL A 130 0.94 -16.68 8.09
N SER A 131 0.22 -15.70 8.63
CA SER A 131 0.21 -15.37 10.06
C SER A 131 -0.46 -16.49 10.88
N LEU A 132 -0.04 -16.63 12.14
CA LEU A 132 -0.31 -17.78 13.01
C LEU A 132 -1.72 -17.79 13.60
N LEU A 133 -2.27 -16.62 13.97
CA LEU A 133 -3.60 -16.54 14.57
C LEU A 133 -4.66 -16.13 13.54
N ARG A 134 -4.51 -14.95 12.94
CA ARG A 134 -5.43 -14.41 11.93
C ARG A 134 -4.73 -13.40 11.04
N SER A 135 -5.28 -13.21 9.84
CA SER A 135 -4.70 -12.29 8.85
C SER A 135 -5.06 -10.83 9.13
N PHE A 136 -6.26 -10.58 9.65
CA PHE A 136 -6.79 -9.23 9.87
C PHE A 136 -7.40 -9.07 11.26
N ASP A 137 -7.22 -7.89 11.84
CA ASP A 137 -7.88 -7.37 13.03
C ASP A 137 -8.37 -5.96 12.70
N VAL A 138 -9.67 -5.81 12.48
CA VAL A 138 -10.25 -4.59 11.91
C VAL A 138 -11.28 -4.05 12.90
N ALA A 139 -11.05 -2.83 13.39
CA ALA A 139 -11.93 -2.14 14.32
C ALA A 139 -12.17 -0.71 13.83
N ASP A 140 -13.42 -0.26 13.90
CA ASP A 140 -13.85 1.10 13.53
C ASP A 140 -13.36 1.57 12.14
N SER A 141 -13.14 0.63 11.23
CA SER A 141 -12.56 0.88 9.91
C SER A 141 -13.54 0.46 8.81
N ARG A 142 -13.68 1.30 7.79
CA ARG A 142 -14.70 1.17 6.73
C ARG A 142 -14.13 1.50 5.36
N ASP A 143 -14.80 1.03 4.32
CA ASP A 143 -14.48 1.35 2.91
C ASP A 143 -13.06 0.93 2.51
N ASN A 144 -12.51 -0.09 3.18
CA ASN A 144 -11.20 -0.64 2.85
C ASN A 144 -11.33 -1.87 1.95
N VAL A 145 -10.36 -2.08 1.07
CA VAL A 145 -10.19 -3.32 0.29
C VAL A 145 -9.26 -4.26 1.04
N LEU A 146 -9.79 -5.38 1.52
CA LEU A 146 -9.06 -6.36 2.31
C LEU A 146 -8.97 -7.68 1.54
N SER A 147 -7.87 -7.86 0.81
CA SER A 147 -7.63 -9.01 -0.04
C SER A 147 -6.30 -9.68 0.29
N LEU A 148 -6.24 -11.00 0.08
CA LEU A 148 -5.01 -11.77 0.22
C LEU A 148 -4.84 -12.65 -1.01
N THR A 149 -3.60 -12.81 -1.44
CA THR A 149 -3.28 -13.60 -2.65
C THR A 149 -3.36 -15.11 -2.42
N ASN A 150 -3.38 -15.55 -1.15
CA ASN A 150 -3.23 -16.96 -0.79
C ASN A 150 -4.41 -17.56 -0.01
N LYS A 151 -5.41 -16.77 0.37
CA LYS A 151 -6.59 -17.24 1.09
C LYS A 151 -7.74 -16.25 1.02
N ARG A 152 -8.95 -16.73 1.29
CA ARG A 152 -10.13 -15.86 1.43
C ARG A 152 -10.14 -15.14 2.78
N VAL A 153 -10.56 -13.89 2.76
CA VAL A 153 -10.81 -13.00 3.90
C VAL A 153 -12.28 -13.11 4.28
N SER A 154 -12.54 -13.33 5.57
CA SER A 154 -13.89 -13.38 6.13
C SER A 154 -13.92 -12.79 7.53
N GLY A 155 -14.99 -12.08 7.86
CA GLY A 155 -15.20 -11.50 9.18
C GLY A 155 -16.39 -10.54 9.17
N SER A 156 -16.90 -10.17 10.35
CA SER A 156 -17.99 -9.19 10.46
C SER A 156 -17.62 -7.82 9.87
N PHE A 157 -16.34 -7.46 9.89
CA PHE A 157 -15.82 -6.24 9.27
C PHE A 157 -16.04 -6.18 7.76
N CYS A 158 -16.21 -7.31 7.06
CA CYS A 158 -16.53 -7.35 5.63
C CYS A 158 -17.94 -6.82 5.29
N ARG A 159 -18.77 -6.51 6.31
CA ARG A 159 -20.07 -5.83 6.06
C ARG A 159 -19.91 -4.37 5.65
N VAL A 160 -18.79 -3.75 6.00
CA VAL A 160 -18.49 -2.33 5.76
C VAL A 160 -17.15 -2.13 5.05
N ASN A 161 -16.56 -3.23 4.54
CA ASN A 161 -15.30 -3.26 3.82
C ASN A 161 -15.44 -4.23 2.63
N PHE A 162 -14.66 -4.02 1.58
CA PHE A 162 -14.65 -4.87 0.40
C PHE A 162 -13.63 -6.00 0.60
N CYS A 163 -14.11 -7.23 0.80
CA CYS A 163 -13.24 -8.38 1.08
C CYS A 163 -13.15 -9.31 -0.12
N ASN A 164 -11.95 -9.81 -0.42
CA ASN A 164 -11.68 -10.73 -1.55
C ASN A 164 -11.90 -10.10 -2.94
N GLU A 165 -11.70 -8.80 -3.05
CA GLU A 165 -11.65 -8.13 -4.34
C GLU A 165 -10.39 -8.55 -5.12
N ASP A 166 -10.52 -8.66 -6.44
CA ASP A 166 -9.41 -8.95 -7.34
C ASP A 166 -8.39 -7.81 -7.37
N ARG A 167 -7.17 -8.09 -7.85
CA ARG A 167 -6.06 -7.12 -7.93
C ARG A 167 -6.45 -5.81 -8.63
N ASN A 168 -7.28 -5.91 -9.67
CA ASN A 168 -7.75 -4.75 -10.44
C ASN A 168 -8.59 -3.78 -9.59
N ALA A 169 -9.17 -4.22 -8.47
CA ALA A 169 -9.88 -3.33 -7.56
C ALA A 169 -8.93 -2.37 -6.83
N ILE A 170 -7.67 -2.75 -6.59
CA ILE A 170 -6.68 -1.86 -5.97
C ILE A 170 -6.22 -0.78 -6.94
N GLU A 171 -6.05 -1.14 -8.22
CA GLU A 171 -5.82 -0.15 -9.29
C GLU A 171 -6.95 0.89 -9.34
N ARG A 172 -8.20 0.50 -9.02
CA ARG A 172 -9.32 1.47 -8.96
C ARG A 172 -9.17 2.54 -7.88
N PHE A 173 -8.47 2.25 -6.78
CA PHE A 173 -8.20 3.22 -5.71
C PHE A 173 -6.87 3.96 -5.90
N LEU A 174 -5.87 3.31 -6.50
CA LEU A 174 -4.52 3.86 -6.69
C LEU A 174 -4.40 4.79 -7.90
N VAL A 175 -5.17 4.58 -8.97
CA VAL A 175 -5.06 5.42 -10.16
C VAL A 175 -5.95 6.65 -9.98
N PRO A 176 -5.40 7.86 -9.77
CA PRO A 176 -6.20 9.07 -9.86
C PRO A 176 -6.81 9.10 -11.26
N LYS A 177 -8.14 9.11 -11.33
CA LYS A 177 -8.89 9.11 -12.59
C LYS A 177 -8.79 10.49 -13.22
N THR A 178 -7.62 10.76 -13.77
CA THR A 178 -7.22 12.07 -14.30
C THR A 178 -7.80 12.30 -15.69
N SER A 179 -8.14 11.24 -16.43
CA SER A 179 -8.80 11.33 -17.72
C SER A 179 -10.33 11.22 -17.60
N LYS A 180 -11.03 11.91 -18.50
CA LYS A 180 -12.50 11.86 -18.61
C LYS A 180 -12.96 10.43 -18.96
N GLU A 181 -12.15 9.72 -19.72
CA GLU A 181 -12.37 8.34 -20.16
C GLU A 181 -12.32 7.36 -18.99
N ASP A 182 -11.32 7.46 -18.10
CA ASP A 182 -11.19 6.59 -16.92
C ASP A 182 -12.33 6.80 -15.93
N MET A 183 -12.72 8.07 -15.74
CA MET A 183 -13.84 8.45 -14.88
C MET A 183 -15.18 7.97 -15.46
N ARG A 184 -15.36 8.06 -16.79
CA ARG A 184 -16.53 7.53 -17.50
C ARG A 184 -16.62 6.01 -17.41
N ALA A 185 -15.51 5.29 -17.61
CA ALA A 185 -15.46 3.84 -17.52
C ALA A 185 -15.83 3.34 -16.12
N TRP A 186 -15.24 3.95 -15.09
CA TRP A 186 -15.56 3.65 -13.70
C TRP A 186 -17.03 3.87 -13.35
N LEU A 187 -17.58 5.03 -13.73
CA LEU A 187 -18.97 5.37 -13.43
C LEU A 187 -19.93 4.32 -14.01
N PHE A 188 -19.68 3.85 -15.22
CA PHE A 188 -20.54 2.83 -15.84
C PHE A 188 -20.44 1.46 -15.20
N GLU A 189 -19.25 1.09 -14.75
CA GLU A 189 -19.03 -0.17 -14.06
C GLU A 189 -19.67 -0.14 -12.67
N SER A 190 -19.50 0.95 -11.92
CA SER A 190 -20.10 1.12 -10.59
C SER A 190 -21.62 1.23 -10.60
N LEU A 191 -22.21 1.81 -11.64
CA LEU A 191 -23.67 1.95 -11.74
C LEU A 191 -24.37 0.70 -12.31
N GLY A 192 -23.63 -0.32 -12.77
CA GLY A 192 -24.21 -1.52 -13.38
C GLY A 192 -25.08 -1.22 -14.61
N VAL A 193 -24.81 -0.11 -15.30
CA VAL A 193 -25.69 0.43 -16.33
C VAL A 193 -25.52 -0.35 -17.64
N LYS A 194 -26.61 -0.96 -18.10
CA LYS A 194 -26.67 -1.61 -19.42
C LYS A 194 -26.44 -0.56 -20.52
N GLU A 195 -25.74 -0.96 -21.58
CA GLU A 195 -25.26 -0.08 -22.68
C GLU A 195 -26.21 1.01 -23.18
N PRO A 196 -27.54 0.80 -23.32
CA PRO A 196 -28.42 1.82 -23.88
C PRO A 196 -28.49 3.12 -23.07
N LEU A 197 -28.22 3.08 -21.76
CA LEU A 197 -28.25 4.28 -20.90
C LEU A 197 -26.95 5.09 -20.92
N LYS A 198 -25.87 4.55 -21.52
CA LYS A 198 -24.54 5.19 -21.49
C LYS A 198 -24.50 6.52 -22.25
N ASP A 199 -25.25 6.62 -23.34
CA ASP A 199 -25.26 7.81 -24.19
C ASP A 199 -26.21 8.91 -23.67
N TRP A 200 -27.22 8.53 -22.89
CA TRP A 200 -28.17 9.48 -22.33
C TRP A 200 -27.57 10.29 -21.18
N VAL A 201 -26.87 9.64 -20.24
CA VAL A 201 -26.28 10.29 -19.06
C VAL A 201 -25.28 11.38 -19.46
N PHE A 202 -24.45 11.15 -20.49
CA PHE A 202 -23.39 12.09 -20.84
C PHE A 202 -23.79 13.17 -21.84
N LYS A 203 -24.91 13.03 -22.57
CA LYS A 203 -25.49 14.14 -23.34
C LYS A 203 -25.82 15.35 -22.46
N PHE A 204 -26.09 15.14 -21.17
CA PHE A 204 -26.38 16.20 -20.20
C PHE A 204 -25.13 16.93 -19.67
N PHE A 205 -23.95 16.32 -19.71
CA PHE A 205 -22.73 16.87 -19.11
C PHE A 205 -21.77 17.49 -20.13
N THR A 206 -22.01 17.32 -21.44
CA THR A 206 -21.16 17.86 -22.51
C THR A 206 -21.86 18.94 -23.35
N GLY A 207 -22.99 19.46 -22.88
CA GLY A 207 -23.63 20.66 -23.42
C GLY A 207 -23.08 21.92 -22.77
#